data_AF-A0AAU9R615-F1
#
_entry.id   AF-A0AAU9R615-F1
#
_cell.length_a   1.000
_cell.length_b   1.000
_cell.length_c   1.000
_cell.angle_alpha   90.00
_cell.angle_beta   90.00
_cell.angle_gamma   90.00
#
_symmetry.space_group_name_H-M   'P 1'
#
loop_
_entity.id
_entity.type
_entity.pdbx_description
1 polymer ?
#
loop_
_entity_poly.entity_id
_entity_poly.type
_entity_poly.pdbx_seq_one_letter_code
_entity_poly.pdbx_strand_id
1 'polypeptide(L)'
;MACHGFLLKPTPRSFGRHKHGRRNNRYQHHRTRCSAAAVTAAGSIFTSLNMSIFTFHIRLWRCVSRFFRIATTTSSSTPSRRATMKQGYKKLKNHENQPHRNDMKRTIVLDLDETLVHSSMEPPVRVNVDFMVRIKIEGAVIPMFVVKRPGVDEFLERISKNYRVAVFTAGLPEYASQVLDKLDKNRVISQRLYRDSCTEISGRYAKDLSLVARTDLGSVLLVDDNPFSYSLQPDNGVHIKQFVDDMEDQELLKLAEFFDGCYQYEDLRDAAASEPLSNELI
;
A
#
# COMPACT_ATOMS: atom_id res chain seq x y z
N MET A 1 -30.65 29.91 -54.45
CA MET A 1 -31.34 30.36 -55.67
C MET A 1 -32.53 29.43 -55.87
N ALA A 2 -33.70 29.71 -55.30
CA ALA A 2 -34.72 30.65 -55.82
C ALA A 2 -35.24 30.19 -57.19
N CYS A 3 -36.41 29.54 -57.27
CA CYS A 3 -37.70 30.23 -57.44
C CYS A 3 -38.85 29.24 -57.74
N HIS A 4 -40.02 29.61 -57.23
CA HIS A 4 -41.33 28.98 -57.29
C HIS A 4 -42.02 29.04 -58.66
N GLY A 5 -43.01 28.16 -58.85
CA GLY A 5 -44.34 28.57 -59.31
C GLY A 5 -45.01 27.63 -60.30
N PHE A 6 -46.14 27.02 -59.94
CA PHE A 6 -47.45 27.37 -60.51
C PHE A 6 -48.59 26.69 -59.73
N LEU A 7 -49.59 27.51 -59.37
CA LEU A 7 -50.89 27.15 -58.81
C LEU A 7 -51.74 26.34 -59.80
N LEU A 8 -52.68 25.53 -59.30
CA LEU A 8 -54.09 25.55 -59.70
C LEU A 8 -54.98 24.89 -58.63
N LYS A 9 -56.27 25.25 -58.67
CA LYS A 9 -57.28 25.35 -57.58
C LYS A 9 -58.22 24.11 -57.48
N PRO A 10 -59.19 24.07 -56.54
CA PRO A 10 -59.67 22.84 -55.88
C PRO A 10 -61.01 22.30 -56.39
N THR A 11 -61.37 21.07 -55.99
CA THR A 11 -62.72 20.49 -56.09
C THR A 11 -63.23 20.01 -54.72
N PRO A 12 -64.50 20.27 -54.34
CA PRO A 12 -65.00 19.97 -53.00
C PRO A 12 -65.97 18.78 -52.91
N ARG A 13 -66.07 18.23 -51.69
CA ARG A 13 -67.20 17.55 -51.01
C ARG A 13 -67.59 16.11 -51.44
N SER A 14 -67.52 15.19 -50.48
CA SER A 14 -68.73 14.72 -49.77
C SER A 14 -68.45 13.89 -48.49
N PHE A 15 -68.97 14.41 -47.37
CA PHE A 15 -69.58 13.78 -46.19
C PHE A 15 -69.19 12.37 -45.70
N GLY A 16 -68.81 12.30 -44.41
CA GLY A 16 -68.74 11.06 -43.63
C GLY A 16 -68.52 11.26 -42.12
N ARG A 17 -69.56 11.74 -41.42
CA ARG A 17 -69.93 11.62 -39.99
C ARG A 17 -68.88 11.66 -38.83
N HIS A 18 -69.18 12.57 -37.91
CA HIS A 18 -68.73 12.72 -36.53
C HIS A 18 -68.69 11.44 -35.66
N LYS A 19 -67.71 11.38 -34.73
CA LYS A 19 -67.98 11.27 -33.27
C LYS A 19 -66.80 11.80 -32.44
N HIS A 20 -67.14 12.66 -31.49
CA HIS A 20 -66.25 13.29 -30.51
C HIS A 20 -65.78 12.30 -29.43
N GLY A 21 -64.51 12.42 -29.03
CA GLY A 21 -63.98 11.93 -27.76
C GLY A 21 -62.81 12.81 -27.30
N ARG A 22 -63.09 13.80 -26.45
CA ARG A 22 -62.08 14.59 -25.72
C ARG A 22 -61.72 13.84 -24.43
N ARG A 23 -60.41 13.66 -24.13
CA ARG A 23 -59.86 13.80 -22.76
C ARG A 23 -58.32 13.83 -22.71
N ASN A 24 -57.83 15.01 -22.30
CA ASN A 24 -56.66 15.41 -21.50
C ASN A 24 -55.51 14.44 -21.15
N ASN A 25 -54.29 14.99 -21.35
CA ASN A 25 -53.11 15.03 -20.48
C ASN A 25 -52.77 13.85 -19.55
N ARG A 26 -51.54 13.33 -19.68
CA ARG A 26 -50.46 13.53 -18.68
C ARG A 26 -49.14 12.89 -19.13
N TYR A 27 -48.09 13.70 -19.12
CA TYR A 27 -46.70 13.23 -19.05
C TYR A 27 -46.52 12.33 -17.82
N GLN A 28 -46.01 11.11 -18.01
CA GLN A 28 -45.55 10.25 -16.93
C GLN A 28 -44.03 10.12 -16.99
N HIS A 29 -43.38 10.66 -15.96
CA HIS A 29 -42.00 10.35 -15.59
C HIS A 29 -41.87 8.86 -15.32
N HIS A 30 -41.03 8.16 -16.08
CA HIS A 30 -40.56 6.83 -15.72
C HIS A 30 -39.59 6.94 -14.54
N ARG A 31 -40.11 6.73 -13.31
CA ARG A 31 -39.30 6.31 -12.17
C ARG A 31 -39.01 4.82 -12.32
N THR A 32 -37.77 4.46 -12.67
CA THR A 32 -37.27 3.09 -12.58
C THR A 32 -37.17 2.70 -11.11
N ARG A 33 -38.09 1.83 -10.66
CA ARG A 33 -37.96 1.09 -9.40
C ARG A 33 -36.85 0.06 -9.56
N CYS A 34 -35.73 0.24 -8.86
CA CYS A 34 -34.78 -0.86 -8.63
C CYS A 34 -35.51 -1.98 -7.87
N SER A 35 -35.51 -3.18 -8.43
CA SER A 35 -36.11 -4.38 -7.84
C SER A 35 -35.35 -4.81 -6.59
N ALA A 36 -36.06 -5.21 -5.54
CA ALA A 36 -35.51 -5.71 -4.27
C ALA A 36 -34.44 -6.82 -4.45
N ALA A 37 -34.49 -7.60 -5.53
CA ALA A 37 -33.49 -8.60 -5.87
C ALA A 37 -32.07 -8.04 -6.08
N ALA A 38 -31.93 -6.80 -6.58
CA ALA A 38 -30.63 -6.14 -6.75
C ALA A 38 -30.01 -5.74 -5.41
N VAL A 39 -30.85 -5.45 -4.41
CA VAL A 39 -30.42 -5.09 -3.04
C VAL A 39 -29.94 -6.35 -2.30
N THR A 40 -30.59 -7.50 -2.52
CA THR A 40 -30.18 -8.78 -1.93
C THR A 40 -28.86 -9.30 -2.52
N ALA A 41 -28.66 -9.18 -3.84
CA ALA A 41 -27.40 -9.55 -4.49
C ALA A 41 -26.22 -8.68 -4.02
N ALA A 42 -26.45 -7.38 -3.83
CA ALA A 42 -25.46 -6.47 -3.26
C ALA A 42 -25.08 -6.82 -1.82
N GLY A 43 -26.05 -7.30 -1.01
CA GLY A 43 -25.80 -7.77 0.36
C GLY A 43 -24.94 -9.04 0.41
N SER A 44 -25.18 -9.99 -0.49
CA SER A 44 -24.39 -11.24 -0.57
C SER A 44 -22.96 -11.00 -1.07
N ILE A 45 -22.78 -10.07 -2.03
CA ILE A 45 -21.47 -9.59 -2.47
C ILE A 45 -20.74 -8.92 -1.30
N PHE A 46 -21.42 -8.09 -0.50
CA PHE A 46 -20.83 -7.49 0.70
C PHE A 46 -20.34 -8.52 1.73
N THR A 47 -21.05 -9.65 1.88
CA THR A 47 -20.65 -10.73 2.80
C THR A 47 -19.56 -11.66 2.25
N SER A 48 -19.44 -11.84 0.93
CA SER A 48 -18.35 -12.62 0.32
C SER A 48 -17.05 -11.81 0.21
N LEU A 49 -17.16 -10.50 -0.03
CA LEU A 49 -16.06 -9.54 0.09
C LEU A 49 -15.51 -9.51 1.54
N ASN A 50 -16.36 -9.81 2.53
CA ASN A 50 -16.00 -9.92 3.94
C ASN A 50 -15.11 -11.14 4.28
N MET A 51 -14.74 -12.02 3.33
CA MET A 51 -13.84 -13.15 3.63
C MET A 51 -12.58 -13.19 2.75
N SER A 52 -12.54 -12.45 1.63
CA SER A 52 -11.36 -12.36 0.77
C SER A 52 -10.70 -10.96 0.78
N ILE A 53 -11.47 -9.92 1.10
CA ILE A 53 -10.96 -8.56 1.34
C ILE A 53 -10.74 -8.29 2.83
N PHE A 54 -11.37 -9.02 3.76
CA PHE A 54 -11.20 -8.77 5.20
C PHE A 54 -9.86 -9.23 5.78
N THR A 55 -9.09 -10.01 5.03
CA THR A 55 -7.65 -10.24 5.27
C THR A 55 -6.79 -9.03 4.87
N PHE A 56 -7.42 -7.96 4.36
CA PHE A 56 -6.93 -6.58 4.38
C PHE A 56 -7.34 -5.95 5.72
N HIS A 57 -6.83 -6.51 6.82
CA HIS A 57 -6.98 -5.88 8.12
C HIS A 57 -6.10 -4.63 8.15
N ILE A 58 -6.74 -3.49 7.89
CA ILE A 58 -6.43 -2.19 8.49
C ILE A 58 -6.02 -2.44 9.95
N ARG A 59 -4.72 -2.42 10.24
CA ARG A 59 -4.18 -2.65 11.57
C ARG A 59 -4.25 -1.39 12.43
N LEU A 60 -5.44 -0.79 12.59
CA LEU A 60 -5.74 -0.02 13.79
C LEU A 60 -7.24 0.25 13.96
N TRP A 61 -8.01 -0.74 14.42
CA TRP A 61 -9.15 -0.42 15.28
C TRP A 61 -8.61 0.06 16.63
N ARG A 62 -8.76 1.36 16.92
CA ARG A 62 -8.32 2.00 18.17
C ARG A 62 -9.26 1.62 19.34
N CYS A 63 -8.65 1.05 20.38
CA CYS A 63 -8.91 1.14 21.83
C CYS A 63 -10.35 1.11 22.39
N VAL A 64 -10.69 0.09 23.19
CA VAL A 64 -11.47 0.27 24.44
C VAL A 64 -11.04 -0.71 25.57
N SER A 65 -10.74 -0.09 26.72
CA SER A 65 -10.81 -0.49 28.15
C SER A 65 -10.11 -1.71 28.76
N ARG A 66 -9.30 -1.36 29.77
CA ARG A 66 -8.90 -2.10 30.99
C ARG A 66 -9.96 -3.04 31.57
N PHE A 67 -9.50 -4.23 31.97
CA PHE A 67 -9.47 -4.79 33.34
C PHE A 67 -9.62 -6.32 33.25
N PHE A 68 -8.61 -7.07 33.70
CA PHE A 68 -8.70 -7.93 34.88
C PHE A 68 -7.34 -8.60 35.13
N ARG A 69 -6.72 -8.26 36.27
CA ARG A 69 -5.72 -9.08 36.96
C ARG A 69 -6.49 -10.05 37.85
N ILE A 70 -6.22 -11.36 37.78
CA ILE A 70 -6.19 -12.23 38.97
C ILE A 70 -5.04 -13.24 38.81
N ALA A 71 -4.31 -13.42 39.91
CA ALA A 71 -3.08 -14.18 40.10
C ALA A 71 -3.27 -15.70 40.12
N THR A 72 -2.17 -16.44 39.94
CA THR A 72 -1.83 -17.64 40.75
C THR A 72 -0.35 -18.03 40.55
N THR A 73 0.40 -17.88 41.65
CA THR A 73 1.45 -18.73 42.24
C THR A 73 2.42 -19.62 41.40
N THR A 74 3.69 -19.50 41.84
CA THR A 74 4.68 -20.54 42.21
C THR A 74 5.85 -20.91 41.27
N SER A 75 7.03 -20.53 41.79
CA SER A 75 8.33 -21.23 41.90
C SER A 75 9.14 -21.68 40.67
N SER A 76 10.38 -21.13 40.68
CA SER A 76 11.68 -21.77 40.43
C SER A 76 12.02 -22.35 39.05
N SER A 77 13.04 -21.76 38.41
CA SER A 77 14.39 -22.32 38.29
C SER A 77 15.12 -21.65 37.12
N THR A 78 16.28 -21.08 37.40
CA THR A 78 17.19 -20.47 36.42
C THR A 78 18.02 -21.56 35.73
N PRO A 79 18.10 -21.59 34.39
CA PRO A 79 19.20 -22.22 33.69
C PRO A 79 20.18 -21.16 33.18
N SER A 80 21.42 -21.27 33.65
CA SER A 80 22.61 -20.61 33.11
C SER A 80 22.71 -20.81 31.59
N ARG A 81 22.57 -19.72 30.81
CA ARG A 81 22.91 -19.73 29.38
C ARG A 81 24.33 -19.23 29.20
N ARG A 82 25.17 -20.18 28.80
CA ARG A 82 26.55 -20.03 28.32
C ARG A 82 26.59 -18.96 27.21
N ALA A 83 27.28 -17.86 27.48
CA ALA A 83 27.52 -16.81 26.50
C ALA A 83 28.33 -17.38 25.34
N THR A 84 27.73 -17.43 24.15
CA THR A 84 28.48 -17.59 22.90
C THR A 84 28.91 -16.21 22.47
N MET A 85 30.21 -15.94 22.64
CA MET A 85 30.90 -14.72 22.27
C MET A 85 30.78 -14.52 20.75
N LYS A 86 29.86 -13.65 20.29
CA LYS A 86 29.84 -13.20 18.89
C LYS A 86 31.01 -12.24 18.69
N GLN A 87 31.92 -12.63 17.81
CA GLN A 87 33.14 -11.92 17.48
C GLN A 87 32.80 -10.56 16.85
N GLY A 88 33.40 -9.49 17.37
CA GLY A 88 32.93 -8.12 17.23
C GLY A 88 32.97 -7.51 15.82
N TYR A 89 32.11 -6.51 15.66
CA TYR A 89 31.99 -5.59 14.53
C TYR A 89 33.36 -5.08 14.05
N LYS A 90 33.69 -5.32 12.78
CA LYS A 90 34.85 -4.70 12.11
C LYS A 90 34.43 -3.42 11.42
N LYS A 91 34.40 -2.32 12.18
CA LYS A 91 34.32 -0.97 11.61
C LYS A 91 35.54 -0.72 10.73
N LEU A 92 35.35 -0.55 9.42
CA LEU A 92 36.44 -0.21 8.50
C LEU A 92 36.98 1.19 8.85
N LYS A 93 38.31 1.32 8.94
CA LYS A 93 38.96 2.64 9.11
C LYS A 93 39.06 3.32 7.75
N ASN A 94 38.57 4.57 7.71
CA ASN A 94 38.77 5.63 6.71
C ASN A 94 38.90 5.17 5.24
N HIS A 95 37.81 5.29 4.48
CA HIS A 95 37.90 5.32 3.02
C HIS A 95 38.11 6.77 2.55
N GLU A 96 39.37 7.10 2.26
CA GLU A 96 39.66 8.14 1.28
C GLU A 96 39.11 7.74 -0.10
N ASN A 97 38.66 8.76 -0.84
CA ASN A 97 38.07 8.71 -2.17
C ASN A 97 38.58 7.58 -3.07
N GLN A 98 37.73 6.58 -3.34
CA GLN A 98 37.86 5.75 -4.54
C GLN A 98 36.50 5.59 -5.23
N PRO A 99 36.41 5.84 -6.55
CA PRO A 99 35.18 5.64 -7.31
C PRO A 99 35.06 4.16 -7.65
N HIS A 100 34.74 3.32 -6.66
CA HIS A 100 34.33 1.97 -6.97
C HIS A 100 32.89 1.99 -7.45
N ARG A 101 32.72 2.10 -8.77
CA ARG A 101 31.54 1.53 -9.44
C ARG A 101 31.61 0.01 -9.24
N ASN A 102 31.17 -0.44 -8.07
CA ASN A 102 30.93 -1.85 -7.83
C ASN A 102 29.61 -2.16 -8.55
N ASP A 103 29.66 -3.00 -9.59
CA ASP A 103 28.51 -3.37 -10.43
C ASP A 103 27.44 -4.20 -9.67
N MET A 104 27.60 -4.33 -8.35
CA MET A 104 26.69 -5.00 -7.43
C MET A 104 26.22 -4.02 -6.35
N LYS A 105 25.35 -3.07 -6.73
CA LYS A 105 24.63 -2.24 -5.75
C LYS A 105 23.91 -3.16 -4.75
N ARG A 106 24.17 -2.96 -3.45
CA ARG A 106 23.40 -3.57 -2.35
C ARG A 106 21.92 -3.18 -2.48
N THR A 107 21.03 -3.96 -1.89
CA THR A 107 19.59 -3.82 -2.12
C THR A 107 18.86 -3.37 -0.87
N ILE A 108 18.08 -2.29 -0.99
CA ILE A 108 17.09 -1.91 0.02
C ILE A 108 15.72 -2.31 -0.50
N VAL A 109 15.06 -3.18 0.26
CA VAL A 109 13.69 -3.60 0.04
C VAL A 109 12.81 -2.77 0.94
N LEU A 110 11.78 -2.16 0.37
CA LEU A 110 10.83 -1.30 1.08
C LEU A 110 9.45 -1.96 1.06
N ASP A 111 8.76 -1.97 2.20
CA ASP A 111 7.31 -2.14 2.19
C ASP A 111 6.60 -0.91 1.60
N LEU A 112 5.30 -1.02 1.33
CA LEU A 112 4.49 0.04 0.74
C LEU A 112 3.56 0.71 1.76
N ASP A 113 2.54 -0.02 2.21
CA ASP A 113 1.51 0.50 3.11
C ASP A 113 2.08 0.69 4.52
N GLU A 114 1.69 1.76 5.21
CA GLU A 114 2.22 2.19 6.51
C GLU A 114 3.75 2.43 6.56
N THR A 115 4.46 2.24 5.45
CA THR A 115 5.90 2.46 5.31
C THR A 115 6.21 3.65 4.40
N LEU A 116 5.72 3.65 3.15
CA LEU A 116 5.93 4.74 2.17
C LEU A 116 4.66 5.59 1.95
N VAL A 117 3.48 5.01 2.15
CA VAL A 117 2.18 5.65 1.97
C VAL A 117 1.19 5.16 3.03
N HIS A 118 0.11 5.91 3.24
CA HIS A 118 -1.09 5.43 3.92
C HIS A 118 -2.28 5.55 2.98
N SER A 119 -3.14 4.52 2.94
CA SER A 119 -4.28 4.47 2.02
C SER A 119 -5.59 4.14 2.72
N SER A 120 -6.65 4.84 2.36
CA SER A 120 -7.98 4.69 2.96
C SER A 120 -9.09 4.64 1.90
N MET A 121 -10.21 3.98 2.22
CA MET A 121 -11.41 3.96 1.36
C MET A 121 -12.22 5.26 1.43
N GLU A 122 -12.05 6.03 2.50
CA GLU A 122 -12.65 7.34 2.68
C GLU A 122 -11.56 8.41 2.69
N PRO A 123 -11.81 9.61 2.14
CA PRO A 123 -10.82 10.68 2.20
C PRO A 123 -10.49 11.03 3.66
N PRO A 124 -9.21 11.13 4.04
CA PRO A 124 -8.83 11.57 5.37
C PRO A 124 -9.30 13.02 5.62
N VAL A 125 -9.68 13.30 6.87
CA VAL A 125 -10.31 14.57 7.24
C VAL A 125 -9.27 15.68 7.47
N ARG A 126 -8.08 15.32 7.91
CA ARG A 126 -7.07 16.26 8.46
C ARG A 126 -5.85 16.46 7.55
N VAL A 127 -5.71 15.66 6.51
CA VAL A 127 -4.58 15.71 5.59
C VAL A 127 -5.06 15.73 4.15
N ASN A 128 -4.26 16.36 3.29
CA ASN A 128 -4.55 16.39 1.87
C ASN A 128 -4.20 15.03 1.25
N VAL A 129 -5.05 14.58 0.35
CA VAL A 129 -4.79 13.38 -0.46
C VAL A 129 -3.83 13.76 -1.58
N ASP A 130 -2.74 12.99 -1.74
CA ASP A 130 -1.80 13.18 -2.84
C ASP A 130 -2.37 12.67 -4.16
N PHE A 131 -2.96 11.47 -4.13
CA PHE A 131 -3.63 10.89 -5.28
C PHE A 131 -4.65 9.81 -4.90
N MET A 132 -5.49 9.45 -5.87
CA MET A 132 -6.45 8.35 -5.74
C MET A 132 -6.15 7.27 -6.76
N VAL A 133 -6.30 6.01 -6.36
CA VAL A 133 -6.33 4.84 -7.25
C VAL A 133 -7.71 4.19 -7.23
N ARG A 134 -8.05 3.41 -8.27
CA ARG A 134 -9.35 2.74 -8.37
C ARG A 134 -9.12 1.26 -8.55
N ILE A 135 -9.38 0.49 -7.50
CA ILE A 135 -9.21 -0.97 -7.53
C ILE A 135 -10.48 -1.59 -8.10
N LYS A 136 -10.33 -2.53 -9.03
CA LYS A 136 -11.45 -3.33 -9.55
C LYS A 136 -11.44 -4.67 -8.85
N ILE A 137 -12.48 -4.97 -8.07
CA ILE A 137 -12.64 -6.26 -7.39
C ILE A 137 -14.05 -6.77 -7.67
N GLU A 138 -14.17 -7.97 -8.24
CA GLU A 138 -15.45 -8.64 -8.51
C GLU A 138 -16.48 -7.75 -9.25
N GLY A 139 -15.99 -6.89 -10.17
CA GLY A 139 -16.83 -5.97 -10.94
C GLY A 139 -17.19 -4.66 -10.21
N ALA A 140 -16.89 -4.54 -8.91
CA ALA A 140 -16.97 -3.29 -8.18
C ALA A 140 -15.70 -2.44 -8.39
N VAL A 141 -15.86 -1.11 -8.39
CA VAL A 141 -14.75 -0.15 -8.44
C VAL A 141 -14.65 0.55 -7.10
N ILE A 142 -13.58 0.30 -6.35
CA ILE A 142 -13.35 0.84 -5.02
C ILE A 142 -12.29 1.94 -5.11
N PRO A 143 -12.60 3.20 -4.74
CA PRO A 143 -11.60 4.24 -4.66
C PRO A 143 -10.72 4.05 -3.43
N MET A 144 -9.41 4.23 -3.58
CA MET A 144 -8.47 4.36 -2.47
C MET A 144 -7.81 5.73 -2.54
N PHE A 145 -7.87 6.48 -1.46
CA PHE A 145 -7.22 7.77 -1.26
C PHE A 145 -5.86 7.52 -0.63
N VAL A 146 -4.80 8.01 -1.26
CA VAL A 146 -3.43 7.73 -0.88
C VAL A 146 -2.78 9.02 -0.40
N VAL A 147 -2.22 8.96 0.81
CA VAL A 147 -1.39 9.99 1.42
C VAL A 147 0.05 9.48 1.40
N LYS A 148 0.96 10.30 0.89
CA LYS A 148 2.38 9.98 0.86
C LYS A 148 3.00 10.26 2.22
N ARG A 149 3.88 9.37 2.67
CA ARG A 149 4.71 9.67 3.84
C ARG A 149 5.62 10.87 3.53
N PRO A 150 5.74 11.85 4.46
CA PRO A 150 6.63 12.98 4.26
C PRO A 150 8.04 12.56 3.83
N GLY A 151 8.58 13.24 2.80
CA GLY A 151 9.93 12.99 2.29
C GLY A 151 10.08 11.79 1.35
N VAL A 152 9.02 11.03 1.02
CA VAL A 152 9.15 9.79 0.22
C VAL A 152 9.80 9.97 -1.15
N ASP A 153 9.54 11.08 -1.86
CA ASP A 153 10.16 11.33 -3.17
C ASP A 153 11.68 11.53 -3.03
N GLU A 154 12.09 12.38 -2.09
CA GLU A 154 13.50 12.67 -1.81
C GLU A 154 14.22 11.43 -1.29
N PHE A 155 13.57 10.66 -0.42
CA PHE A 155 14.09 9.41 0.12
C PHE A 155 14.39 8.42 -1.01
N LEU A 156 13.41 8.13 -1.89
CA LEU A 156 13.58 7.20 -3.00
C LEU A 156 14.70 7.66 -3.95
N GLU A 157 14.75 8.96 -4.27
CA GLU A 157 15.80 9.52 -5.11
C GLU A 157 17.18 9.38 -4.45
N ARG A 158 17.32 9.75 -3.18
CA ARG A 158 18.58 9.71 -2.43
C ARG A 158 19.13 8.29 -2.34
N ILE A 159 18.33 7.32 -1.92
CA ILE A 159 18.82 5.94 -1.77
C ILE A 159 19.12 5.28 -3.13
N SER A 160 18.40 5.62 -4.20
CA SER A 160 18.58 5.00 -5.53
C SER A 160 19.94 5.29 -6.18
N LYS A 161 20.59 6.40 -5.81
CA LYS A 161 21.95 6.75 -6.25
C LYS A 161 22.95 5.65 -5.89
N ASN A 162 22.68 5.00 -4.77
CA ASN A 162 23.62 4.23 -3.97
C ASN A 162 23.23 2.75 -3.88
N TYR A 163 21.93 2.51 -3.78
CA TYR A 163 21.33 1.20 -3.62
C TYR A 163 20.48 0.85 -4.82
N ARG A 164 20.30 -0.45 -5.02
CA ARG A 164 19.18 -0.95 -5.80
C ARG A 164 17.93 -0.92 -4.92
N VAL A 165 16.88 -0.28 -5.38
CA VAL A 165 15.61 -0.18 -4.64
C VAL A 165 14.66 -1.25 -5.16
N ALA A 166 14.07 -2.02 -4.25
CA ALA A 166 12.96 -2.93 -4.53
C ALA A 166 11.80 -2.60 -3.61
N VAL A 167 10.57 -2.80 -4.08
CA VAL A 167 9.38 -2.80 -3.23
C VAL A 167 8.89 -4.22 -3.10
N PHE A 168 8.65 -4.67 -1.87
CA PHE A 168 8.04 -5.96 -1.58
C PHE A 168 6.89 -5.72 -0.62
N THR A 169 5.66 -5.80 -1.11
CA THR A 169 4.45 -5.51 -0.33
C THR A 169 3.58 -6.77 -0.17
N ALA A 170 2.90 -6.89 0.98
CA ALA A 170 1.82 -7.84 1.15
C ALA A 170 0.50 -7.34 0.52
N GLY A 171 0.49 -6.24 -0.22
CA GLY A 171 -0.64 -5.74 -0.99
C GLY A 171 -0.87 -6.50 -2.30
N LEU A 172 -2.11 -6.50 -2.77
CA LEU A 172 -2.47 -7.11 -4.05
C LEU A 172 -1.94 -6.26 -5.23
N PRO A 173 -1.54 -6.90 -6.36
CA PRO A 173 -1.04 -6.19 -7.54
C PRO A 173 -2.00 -5.12 -8.06
N GLU A 174 -3.31 -5.36 -8.07
CA GLU A 174 -4.35 -4.45 -8.59
C GLU A 174 -4.36 -3.09 -7.88
N TYR A 175 -3.93 -3.07 -6.61
CA TYR A 175 -3.77 -1.87 -5.81
C TYR A 175 -2.35 -1.33 -5.90
N ALA A 176 -1.37 -2.14 -5.50
CA ALA A 176 -0.01 -1.69 -5.27
C ALA A 176 0.69 -1.22 -6.55
N SER A 177 0.40 -1.86 -7.71
CA SER A 177 0.95 -1.39 -8.99
C SER A 177 0.51 0.03 -9.32
N GLN A 178 -0.78 0.36 -9.15
CA GLN A 178 -1.32 1.69 -9.42
C GLN A 178 -0.73 2.76 -8.48
N VAL A 179 -0.51 2.41 -7.20
CA VAL A 179 0.14 3.30 -6.23
C VAL A 179 1.59 3.56 -6.66
N LEU A 180 2.35 2.49 -6.93
CA LEU A 180 3.76 2.60 -7.31
C LEU A 180 3.96 3.34 -8.64
N ASP A 181 3.03 3.21 -9.60
CA ASP A 181 3.07 3.96 -10.86
C ASP A 181 2.91 5.47 -10.65
N LYS A 182 2.16 5.89 -9.63
CA LYS A 182 1.97 7.30 -9.27
C LYS A 182 3.07 7.83 -8.37
N LEU A 183 3.62 6.97 -7.52
CA LEU A 183 4.66 7.30 -6.55
C LEU A 183 6.04 7.43 -7.22
N ASP A 184 6.46 6.41 -7.98
CA ASP A 184 7.81 6.29 -8.55
C ASP A 184 7.95 6.98 -9.92
N LYS A 185 7.82 8.30 -9.92
CA LYS A 185 7.88 9.12 -11.16
C LYS A 185 9.23 9.03 -11.87
N ASN A 186 10.30 8.85 -11.11
CA ASN A 186 11.68 8.78 -11.61
C ASN A 186 12.12 7.35 -11.98
N ARG A 187 11.23 6.34 -11.83
CA ARG A 187 11.48 4.93 -12.14
C ARG A 187 12.72 4.37 -11.46
N VAL A 188 12.91 4.72 -10.19
CA VAL A 188 14.06 4.29 -9.39
C VAL A 188 13.85 2.90 -8.76
N ILE A 189 12.59 2.43 -8.68
CA ILE A 189 12.26 1.10 -8.15
C ILE A 189 12.54 0.06 -9.23
N SER A 190 13.57 -0.75 -8.99
CA SER A 190 14.08 -1.75 -9.95
C SER A 190 13.29 -3.07 -9.98
N GLN A 191 12.56 -3.38 -8.90
CA GLN A 191 11.82 -4.63 -8.74
C GLN A 191 10.61 -4.39 -7.84
N ARG A 192 9.47 -4.97 -8.20
CA ARG A 192 8.21 -4.89 -7.46
C ARG A 192 7.72 -6.31 -7.20
N LEU A 193 7.57 -6.68 -5.94
CA LEU A 193 7.01 -7.95 -5.49
C LEU A 193 5.73 -7.67 -4.71
N TYR A 194 4.70 -8.45 -4.97
CA TYR A 194 3.37 -8.28 -4.40
C TYR A 194 3.04 -9.46 -3.48
N ARG A 195 1.80 -9.51 -2.97
CA ARG A 195 1.30 -10.56 -2.07
C ARG A 195 1.56 -11.98 -2.57
N ASP A 196 1.43 -12.21 -3.88
CA ASP A 196 1.66 -13.51 -4.51
C ASP A 196 3.10 -14.02 -4.37
N SER A 197 4.05 -13.12 -4.10
CA SER A 197 5.45 -13.43 -3.83
C SER A 197 5.73 -13.67 -2.33
N CYS A 198 4.78 -13.38 -1.43
CA CYS A 198 4.94 -13.62 -0.01
C CYS A 198 4.77 -15.10 0.34
N THR A 199 5.45 -15.55 1.40
CA THR A 199 5.17 -16.82 2.06
C THR A 199 4.06 -16.61 3.09
N GLU A 200 2.89 -17.22 2.88
CA GLU A 200 1.81 -17.20 3.84
C GLU A 200 2.06 -18.21 4.97
N ILE A 201 2.08 -17.74 6.21
CA ILE A 201 2.25 -18.55 7.42
C ILE A 201 1.14 -18.15 8.39
N SER A 202 0.18 -19.04 8.57
CA SER A 202 -0.97 -18.86 9.48
C SER A 202 -1.75 -17.56 9.22
N GLY A 203 -2.06 -17.28 7.95
CA GLY A 203 -2.83 -16.09 7.55
C GLY A 203 -2.04 -14.77 7.61
N ARG A 204 -0.72 -14.83 7.82
CA ARG A 204 0.19 -13.68 7.80
C ARG A 204 1.20 -13.85 6.68
N TYR A 205 1.70 -12.75 6.14
CA TYR A 205 2.62 -12.76 5.01
C TYR A 205 4.04 -12.44 5.45
N ALA A 206 4.96 -13.38 5.24
CA ALA A 206 6.40 -13.17 5.37
C ALA A 206 7.03 -12.96 3.99
N LYS A 207 8.06 -12.12 3.94
CA LYS A 207 8.74 -11.69 2.72
C LYS A 207 10.09 -12.41 2.65
N ASP A 208 10.19 -13.40 1.78
CA ASP A 208 11.44 -14.13 1.61
C ASP A 208 12.44 -13.28 0.80
N LEU A 209 13.47 -12.76 1.47
CA LEU A 209 14.48 -11.92 0.84
C LEU A 209 15.38 -12.68 -0.13
N SER A 210 15.34 -14.02 -0.15
CA SER A 210 16.02 -14.83 -1.17
C SER A 210 15.54 -14.50 -2.59
N LEU A 211 14.30 -14.04 -2.75
CA LEU A 211 13.70 -13.65 -4.04
C LEU A 211 14.26 -12.34 -4.60
N VAL A 212 14.93 -11.56 -3.76
CA VAL A 212 15.47 -10.25 -4.12
C VAL A 212 16.99 -10.25 -4.04
N ALA A 213 17.60 -11.04 -3.14
CA ALA A 213 19.05 -11.16 -3.03
C ALA A 213 19.66 -11.63 -4.35
N ARG A 214 20.70 -10.92 -4.83
CA ARG A 214 21.42 -11.29 -6.06
C ARG A 214 22.62 -12.19 -5.79
N THR A 215 23.34 -11.91 -4.70
CA THR A 215 24.55 -12.63 -4.30
C THR A 215 24.34 -13.35 -2.97
N ASP A 216 24.00 -12.58 -1.94
CA ASP A 216 23.93 -13.03 -0.57
C ASP A 216 22.98 -12.12 0.23
N LEU A 217 22.48 -12.64 1.35
CA LEU A 217 21.57 -11.91 2.23
C LEU A 217 22.27 -10.77 2.99
N GLY A 218 23.59 -10.79 3.19
CA GLY A 218 24.30 -9.68 3.83
C GLY A 218 24.27 -8.39 3.00
N SER A 219 23.97 -8.48 1.71
CA SER A 219 23.81 -7.34 0.81
C SER A 219 22.40 -6.72 0.78
N VAL A 220 21.46 -7.20 1.62
CA VAL A 220 20.04 -6.82 1.57
C VAL A 220 19.54 -6.33 2.93
N LEU A 221 18.73 -5.27 2.94
CA LEU A 221 17.89 -4.90 4.11
C LEU A 221 16.44 -4.75 3.68
N LEU A 222 15.51 -5.09 4.58
CA LEU A 222 14.07 -4.89 4.42
C LEU A 222 13.57 -3.89 5.45
N VAL A 223 13.01 -2.77 4.98
CA VAL A 223 12.31 -1.79 5.80
C VAL A 223 10.82 -2.11 5.84
N ASP A 224 10.28 -2.32 7.03
CA ASP A 224 8.89 -2.72 7.23
C ASP A 224 8.38 -2.33 8.62
N ASP A 225 7.15 -1.86 8.74
CA ASP A 225 6.53 -1.53 10.02
C ASP A 225 6.01 -2.76 10.76
N ASN A 226 5.89 -3.91 10.09
CA ASN A 226 5.42 -5.15 10.69
C ASN A 226 6.57 -6.16 10.84
N PRO A 227 7.04 -6.43 12.08
CA PRO A 227 8.18 -7.33 12.30
C PRO A 227 8.04 -8.76 11.78
N PHE A 228 6.82 -9.19 11.49
CA PHE A 228 6.60 -10.51 10.90
C PHE A 228 6.98 -10.58 9.43
N SER A 229 6.94 -9.45 8.72
CA SER A 229 7.28 -9.40 7.30
C SER A 229 8.70 -9.91 7.05
N TYR A 230 9.66 -9.61 7.93
CA TYR A 230 11.03 -10.11 7.86
C TYR A 230 11.30 -11.33 8.77
N SER A 231 10.27 -12.07 9.18
CA SER A 231 10.42 -13.21 10.11
C SER A 231 11.28 -14.36 9.57
N LEU A 232 11.41 -14.49 8.25
CA LEU A 232 12.29 -15.50 7.62
C LEU A 232 13.78 -15.11 7.67
N GLN A 233 14.07 -13.81 7.75
CA GLN A 233 15.42 -13.25 7.82
C GLN A 233 15.47 -12.06 8.81
N PRO A 234 15.31 -12.30 10.13
CA PRO A 234 15.13 -11.22 11.11
C PRO A 234 16.31 -10.25 11.19
N ASP A 235 17.53 -10.74 10.97
CA ASP A 235 18.75 -9.92 10.99
C ASP A 235 18.83 -8.92 9.81
N ASN A 236 17.99 -9.10 8.78
CA ASN A 236 17.89 -8.20 7.63
C ASN A 236 16.78 -7.14 7.80
N GLY A 237 15.97 -7.23 8.85
CA GLY A 237 14.85 -6.35 9.11
C GLY A 237 15.30 -5.02 9.73
N VAL A 238 14.81 -3.92 9.16
CA VAL A 238 14.89 -2.58 9.73
C VAL A 238 13.46 -2.14 10.05
N HIS A 239 13.12 -2.12 11.33
CA HIS A 239 11.81 -1.68 11.75
C HIS A 239 11.66 -0.17 11.54
N ILE A 240 10.55 0.25 10.94
CA ILE A 240 10.15 1.65 10.80
C ILE A 240 8.84 1.87 11.56
N LYS A 241 8.65 3.04 12.17
CA LYS A 241 7.36 3.40 12.75
C LYS A 241 6.30 3.40 11.64
N GLN A 242 5.13 2.83 11.92
CA GLN A 242 3.97 2.92 11.02
C GLN A 242 3.59 4.38 10.73
N PHE A 243 3.32 4.69 9.46
CA PHE A 243 2.83 5.99 9.01
C PHE A 243 1.31 5.97 8.86
N VAL A 244 0.64 6.88 9.57
CA VAL A 244 -0.81 7.09 9.49
C VAL A 244 -1.09 8.59 9.56
N ASP A 245 -1.07 9.25 8.39
CA ASP A 245 -1.43 10.66 8.19
C ASP A 245 -0.65 11.69 9.06
N ASP A 246 0.47 11.30 9.65
CA ASP A 246 1.32 12.16 10.48
C ASP A 246 2.25 13.00 9.60
N MET A 247 1.82 14.18 9.17
CA MET A 247 2.59 15.01 8.24
C MET A 247 3.87 15.62 8.85
N GLU A 248 4.05 15.50 10.16
CA GLU A 248 5.29 15.88 10.85
C GLU A 248 6.29 14.71 10.94
N ASP A 249 5.92 13.51 10.46
CA ASP A 249 6.78 12.32 10.45
C ASP A 249 8.11 12.58 9.72
N GLN A 250 9.22 12.18 10.33
CA GLN A 250 10.59 12.35 9.80
C GLN A 250 11.31 11.00 9.59
N GLU A 251 10.59 9.88 9.62
CA GLU A 251 11.23 8.56 9.71
C GLU A 251 11.95 8.18 8.41
N LEU A 252 11.43 8.60 7.24
CA LEU A 252 12.13 8.39 5.97
C LEU A 252 13.42 9.22 5.87
N LEU A 253 13.46 10.40 6.48
CA LEU A 253 14.68 11.20 6.56
C LEU A 253 15.74 10.50 7.43
N LYS A 254 15.34 10.05 8.63
CA LYS A 254 16.22 9.27 9.53
C LYS A 254 16.74 8.00 8.86
N LEU A 255 15.89 7.30 8.12
CA LEU A 255 16.30 6.13 7.34
C LEU A 255 17.30 6.47 6.24
N ALA A 256 17.12 7.59 5.53
CA ALA A 256 18.08 8.04 4.53
C ALA A 256 19.46 8.28 5.15
N GLU A 257 19.51 8.94 6.32
CA GLU A 257 20.75 9.18 7.06
C GLU A 257 21.40 7.87 7.53
N PHE A 258 20.60 6.92 8.04
CA PHE A 258 21.08 5.58 8.38
C PHE A 258 21.69 4.87 7.17
N PHE A 259 21.05 4.91 6.00
CA PHE A 259 21.56 4.27 4.79
C PHE A 259 22.82 4.94 4.24
N ASP A 260 23.02 6.23 4.45
CA ASP A 260 24.28 6.89 4.13
C ASP A 260 25.42 6.41 5.05
N GLY A 261 25.11 6.03 6.29
CA GLY A 261 26.06 5.41 7.22
C GLY A 261 26.36 3.93 6.94
N CYS A 262 25.54 3.23 6.17
CA CYS A 262 25.66 1.78 5.97
C CYS A 262 26.89 1.34 5.15
N TYR A 263 27.55 2.26 4.44
CA TYR A 263 28.73 1.95 3.64
C TYR A 263 29.93 1.46 4.43
N GLN A 264 30.01 1.82 5.71
CA GLN A 264 31.11 1.39 6.59
C GLN A 264 31.03 -0.09 6.97
N TYR A 265 29.89 -0.75 6.69
CA TYR A 265 29.67 -2.17 6.95
C TYR A 265 29.82 -2.98 5.66
N GLU A 266 30.53 -4.11 5.75
CA GLU A 266 30.63 -5.10 4.68
C GLU A 266 29.31 -5.88 4.56
N ASP A 267 28.77 -6.31 5.69
CA ASP A 267 27.47 -6.95 5.84
C ASP A 267 26.45 -5.96 6.40
N LEU A 268 25.37 -5.68 5.67
CA LEU A 268 24.35 -4.72 6.09
C LEU A 268 23.61 -5.15 7.36
N ARG A 269 23.59 -6.44 7.70
CA ARG A 269 22.96 -6.93 8.92
C ARG A 269 23.66 -6.40 10.17
N ASP A 270 24.97 -6.16 10.07
CA ASP A 270 25.73 -5.51 11.15
C ASP A 270 25.27 -4.07 11.37
N ALA A 271 24.89 -3.36 10.29
CA ALA A 271 24.35 -2.00 10.39
C ALA A 271 22.99 -2.01 11.11
N ALA A 272 22.08 -2.89 10.68
CA ALA A 272 20.75 -3.07 11.28
C ALA A 272 20.81 -3.46 12.76
N ALA A 273 21.82 -4.23 13.17
CA ALA A 273 22.04 -4.58 14.57
C ALA A 273 22.64 -3.44 15.42
N SER A 274 23.38 -2.52 14.79
CA SER A 274 24.16 -1.48 15.50
C SER A 274 23.41 -0.18 15.78
N GLU A 275 22.41 0.16 14.95
CA GLU A 275 21.67 1.41 15.05
C GLU A 275 20.17 1.10 15.26
N PRO A 276 19.69 0.96 16.51
CA PRO A 276 18.27 0.90 16.76
C PRO A 276 17.67 2.27 16.44
N LEU A 277 17.12 2.40 15.23
CA LEU A 277 16.28 3.55 14.81
C LEU A 277 15.06 3.78 15.74
N SER A 278 14.85 2.89 16.72
CA SER A 278 13.69 2.84 17.61
C SER A 278 14.00 2.91 19.11
N ASN A 279 15.12 3.49 19.55
CA ASN A 279 15.41 3.63 20.99
C ASN A 279 14.95 4.96 21.62
N GLU A 280 14.04 5.70 20.97
CA GLU A 280 13.19 6.66 21.67
C GLU A 280 11.74 6.17 21.59
N LEU A 281 11.17 5.84 22.76
CA LEU A 281 9.75 5.50 23.03
C LEU A 281 9.36 4.00 23.03
N ILE A 282 9.67 3.32 24.15
CA ILE A 282 8.75 2.37 24.81
C ILE A 282 8.19 3.07 26.04
#